data_AF-A0A949IAK2-F1
#
_entry.id   AF-A0A949IAK2-F1
#
_cell.length_a   1.000
_cell.length_b   1.000
_cell.length_c   1.000
_cell.angle_alpha   90.00
_cell.angle_beta   90.00
_cell.angle_gamma   90.00
#
_symmetry.space_group_name_H-M   'P 1'
#
loop_
_entity.id
_entity.type
_entity.pdbx_description
1 polymer ?
#
loop_
_entity_poly.entity_id
_entity_poly.type
_entity_poly.pdbx_seq_one_letter_code
_entity_poly.pdbx_strand_id
1 'polypeptide(L)' 'MKCPICGKPAAPEQEPFCSKRCADIDLGHWLNDSYRLPVSAEENEEGEEN' A
#
# COMPACT_ATOMS: atom_id res chain seq x y z
N MET A 1 -12.16 5.03 10.92
CA MET A 1 -11.39 5.25 9.65
C MET A 1 -12.07 4.54 8.49
N LYS A 2 -11.70 4.87 7.23
CA LYS A 2 -12.12 4.09 6.05
C LYS A 2 -11.07 3.03 5.73
N CYS A 3 -11.52 1.84 5.32
CA CYS A 3 -10.67 0.74 4.90
C CYS A 3 -9.86 1.15 3.66
N PRO A 4 -8.52 1.03 3.67
CA PRO A 4 -7.68 1.45 2.54
C PRO A 4 -7.87 0.59 1.29
N ILE A 5 -8.40 -0.64 1.44
CA ILE A 5 -8.59 -1.59 0.33
C ILE A 5 -9.92 -1.40 -0.39
N CYS A 6 -10.99 -1.01 0.31
CA CYS A 6 -12.33 -0.95 -0.28
C CYS A 6 -13.19 0.26 0.12
N GLY A 7 -12.68 1.16 0.96
CA GLY A 7 -13.35 2.40 1.36
C GLY A 7 -14.49 2.27 2.37
N LYS A 8 -14.91 1.05 2.72
CA LYS A 8 -15.94 0.80 3.76
C LYS A 8 -15.45 1.22 5.15
N PRO A 9 -16.33 1.50 6.12
CA PRO A 9 -15.93 1.74 7.51
C PRO A 9 -15.07 0.60 8.05
N ALA A 10 -13.97 0.92 8.72
CA ALA A 10 -13.15 -0.07 9.39
C ALA A 10 -13.95 -0.76 10.51
N ALA A 11 -13.69 -2.05 10.72
CA ALA A 11 -14.27 -2.79 11.84
C ALA A 11 -13.33 -2.65 13.05
N PRO A 12 -13.82 -2.41 14.28
CA PRO A 12 -12.97 -2.18 15.46
C PRO A 12 -11.95 -3.30 15.72
N GLU A 13 -12.34 -4.54 15.43
CA GLU A 13 -11.48 -5.72 15.64
C GLU A 13 -10.45 -5.91 14.53
N GLN A 14 -10.59 -5.20 13.39
CA GLN A 14 -9.81 -5.40 12.17
C GLN A 14 -9.18 -4.10 11.68
N GLU A 15 -9.15 -3.05 12.49
CA GLU A 15 -8.59 -1.76 12.09
C GLU A 15 -7.14 -1.91 11.58
N PRO A 16 -6.77 -1.29 10.44
CA PRO A 16 -7.52 -0.27 9.68
C PRO A 16 -8.53 -0.81 8.64
N PHE A 17 -8.77 -2.11 8.58
CA PHE A 17 -9.59 -2.77 7.57
C PHE A 17 -11.05 -3.01 7.99
N CYS A 18 -11.92 -3.30 7.03
CA CYS A 18 -13.31 -3.67 7.33
C CYS A 18 -13.53 -5.17 7.54
N SER A 19 -12.54 -6.02 7.20
CA SER A 19 -12.62 -7.48 7.33
C SER A 19 -11.25 -8.14 7.14
N LYS A 20 -11.13 -9.39 7.61
CA LYS A 20 -9.95 -10.24 7.37
C LYS A 20 -9.59 -10.34 5.89
N ARG A 21 -10.58 -10.46 5.00
CA ARG A 21 -10.35 -10.53 3.55
C ARG A 21 -9.59 -9.29 3.03
N CYS A 22 -9.91 -8.09 3.53
CA CYS A 22 -9.22 -6.88 3.10
C CYS A 22 -7.79 -6.84 3.65
N ALA A 23 -7.56 -7.30 4.89
CA ALA A 23 -6.21 -7.42 5.44
C ALA A 23 -5.35 -8.42 4.64
N ASP A 24 -5.93 -9.56 4.23
CA ASP A 24 -5.21 -10.55 3.43
C ASP A 24 -4.88 -10.03 2.01
N ILE A 25 -5.75 -9.20 1.41
CA ILE A 25 -5.48 -8.53 0.12
C ILE A 25 -4.32 -7.54 0.26
N ASP A 26 -4.33 -6.72 1.33
CA ASP A 26 -3.24 -5.77 1.61
C ASP A 26 -1.91 -6.51 1.76
N LEU A 27 -1.90 -7.59 2.54
CA LEU A 27 -0.73 -8.47 2.68
C LEU A 27 -0.28 -9.02 1.31
N GLY A 28 -1.23 -9.40 0.46
CA GLY A 28 -0.93 -9.82 -0.92
C GLY A 28 -0.23 -8.73 -1.74
N HIS A 29 -0.65 -7.47 -1.63
CA HIS A 29 0.05 -6.36 -2.30
C HIS A 29 1.49 -6.18 -1.78
N TRP A 30 1.70 -6.33 -0.47
CA TRP A 30 3.03 -6.29 0.13
C TRP A 30 3.94 -7.40 -0.37
N LEU A 31 3.43 -8.64 -0.38
CA LEU A 31 4.22 -9.80 -0.81
C LEU A 31 4.55 -9.80 -2.30
N ASN A 32 3.71 -9.15 -3.11
CA ASN A 32 3.92 -9.02 -4.56
C ASN A 32 4.64 -7.73 -4.96
N ASP A 33 5.14 -6.95 -3.98
CA ASP A 33 5.82 -5.67 -4.21
C ASP A 33 4.97 -4.68 -5.06
N SER A 34 3.64 -4.78 -4.94
CA SER A 34 2.70 -3.97 -5.73
C SER A 34 2.68 -2.50 -5.29
N TYR A 35 3.21 -2.19 -4.11
CA TYR A 35 3.33 -0.83 -3.62
C TYR A 35 4.55 -0.15 -4.23
N ARG A 36 4.34 0.57 -5.34
CA ARG A 36 5.36 1.37 -6.01
C ARG A 36 5.28 2.82 -5.55
N LEU A 37 6.43 3.41 -5.18
CA LEU A 37 6.55 4.85 -5.04
C LEU A 37 6.72 5.46 -6.45
N PRO A 38 5.93 6.48 -6.82
CA PRO A 38 6.15 7.18 -8.07
C PRO A 38 7.53 7.86 -8.00
N VAL A 39 8.39 7.57 -8.97
CA VAL A 39 9.66 8.29 -9.12
C VAL A 39 9.34 9.61 -9.81
N SER A 40 9.69 10.74 -9.18
CA SER A 40 9.61 12.02 -9.85
C SER A 40 10.70 12.04 -10.94
N ALA A 41 10.37 12.54 -12.14
CA ALA A 41 11.35 12.64 -13.22
C ALA A 41 12.49 13.63 -12.90
N GLU A 42 12.35 14.41 -11.82
CA GLU A 42 13.25 15.47 -11.39
C GLU A 42 14.41 14.95 -10.50
N GLU A 43 14.40 13.67 -10.12
CA GLU A 43 15.40 13.04 -9.24
C GLU A 43 16.30 12.01 -9.96
N ASN A 44 16.33 11.98 -11.30
CA ASN A 44 17.17 11.05 -12.07
C ASN A 44 18.41 11.73 -12.69
N GLU A 45 19.14 12.54 -11.93
CA GLU A 45 20.45 13.09 -12.36
C GLU A 45 21.62 12.82 -11.39
N GLU A 46 21.43 12.06 -10.30
CA GLU A 46 22.55 11.68 -9.41
C GLU A 46 22.57 10.17 -9.16
N GLY A 47 23.40 9.46 -9.94
CA GLY A 47 23.65 8.04 -9.74
C GLY A 47 24.50 7.35 -10.81
N GLU A 48 25.36 8.07 -11.52
CA GLU A 48 26.37 7.48 -12.42
C GLU A 48 27.76 7.99 -12.00
N GLU A 49 28.35 7.41 -10.95
CA GLU A 49 29.79 7.51 -10.69
C GLU A 49 30.37 6.18 -10.20
N ASN A 50 31.15 5.58 -11.12
CA ASN A 50 32.23 4.58 -10.99
C ASN A 50 31.93 3.18 -10.42
#